data_AF-A0AAV0APB7-F1
#
_entry.id   AF-A0AAV0APB7-F1
#
_cell.length_a   1.000
_cell.length_b   1.000
_cell.length_c   1.000
_cell.angle_alpha   90.00
_cell.angle_beta   90.00
_cell.angle_gamma   90.00
#
_symmetry.space_group_name_H-M   'P 1'
#
loop_
_entity.id
_entity.type
_entity.pdbx_description
1 polymer ?
#
loop_
_entity_poly.entity_id
_entity_poly.type
_entity_poly.pdbx_seq_one_letter_code
_entity_poly.pdbx_strand_id
1 'polypeptide(L)'
;MGLTTPNQVDKLNPRTNEFEFGGILGALGITITVPIFTYLLNLSCQPIVGGKLNSFETISKIQEVWNETRLFSHEGFNLCFCWYIYMVICARFGQWPFLYVIDHYFEIIATSLIMSILQATYCYWSSFRTGKLLALGGNSGNFLYDWFINREQKKKKPSYQLKGH
;
A
#
# COMPACT_ATOMS: atom_id res chain seq x y z
N MET A 1 -37.99 -8.19 -20.04
CA MET A 1 -37.27 -6.91 -19.84
C MET A 1 -38.33 -5.85 -19.57
N GLY A 2 -38.71 -5.67 -18.30
CA GLY A 2 -39.88 -4.87 -17.92
C GLY A 2 -39.55 -3.38 -17.88
N LEU A 3 -40.34 -2.57 -18.59
CA LEU A 3 -40.27 -1.10 -18.57
C LEU A 3 -40.86 -0.61 -17.24
N THR A 4 -40.02 -0.20 -16.28
CA THR A 4 -40.49 0.46 -15.06
C THR A 4 -41.10 1.82 -15.42
N THR A 5 -42.32 2.08 -14.96
CA THR A 5 -42.97 3.39 -15.17
C THR A 5 -42.22 4.47 -14.38
N PRO A 6 -42.23 5.75 -14.81
CA PRO A 6 -41.49 6.83 -14.16
C PRO A 6 -41.74 6.89 -12.63
N ASN A 7 -43.00 6.68 -12.24
CA ASN A 7 -43.44 6.67 -10.84
C ASN A 7 -42.82 5.55 -9.98
N GLN A 8 -42.36 4.44 -10.59
CA GLN A 8 -41.68 3.37 -9.85
C GLN A 8 -40.20 3.67 -9.64
N VAL A 9 -39.58 4.42 -10.57
CA VAL A 9 -38.16 4.82 -10.46
C VAL A 9 -37.98 5.82 -9.32
N ASP A 10 -38.88 6.81 -9.21
CA ASP A 10 -38.83 7.83 -8.15
C ASP A 10 -39.06 7.25 -6.74
N LYS A 11 -39.75 6.11 -6.64
CA LYS A 11 -39.96 5.39 -5.37
C LYS A 11 -38.76 4.54 -4.98
N LEU A 12 -38.00 4.04 -5.97
CA LEU A 12 -36.84 3.18 -5.75
C LEU A 12 -35.56 3.99 -5.47
N ASN A 13 -35.45 5.21 -6.01
CA ASN A 13 -34.35 6.12 -5.74
C ASN A 13 -34.86 7.58 -5.61
N PRO A 14 -35.45 7.95 -4.46
CA PRO A 14 -35.96 9.30 -4.25
C PRO A 14 -34.82 10.33 -4.27
N ARG A 15 -35.06 11.52 -4.84
CA ARG A 15 -34.08 12.60 -4.84
C ARG A 15 -33.74 13.03 -3.40
N THR A 16 -32.45 12.99 -3.08
CA THR A 16 -31.94 13.46 -1.78
C THR A 16 -31.99 14.98 -1.72
N ASN A 17 -32.56 15.52 -0.63
CA ASN A 17 -32.61 16.97 -0.37
C ASN A 17 -31.73 17.38 0.82
N GLU A 18 -31.18 16.39 1.53
CA GLU A 18 -30.24 16.61 2.61
C GLU A 18 -28.83 16.43 2.08
N PHE A 19 -28.00 17.47 2.25
CA PHE A 19 -26.61 17.47 1.82
C PHE A 19 -25.71 17.19 3.02
N GLU A 20 -24.90 16.14 2.93
CA GLU A 20 -23.81 15.91 3.87
C GLU A 20 -22.62 16.83 3.57
N PHE A 21 -21.81 17.15 4.59
CA PHE A 21 -20.56 17.92 4.45
C PHE A 21 -20.70 19.28 3.76
N GLY A 22 -21.80 20.02 3.98
CA GLY A 22 -21.98 21.37 3.42
C GLY A 22 -22.28 21.39 1.92
N GLY A 23 -22.67 20.24 1.35
CA GLY A 23 -23.17 20.12 -0.02
C GLY A 23 -22.17 20.58 -1.07
N ILE A 24 -22.64 21.39 -2.02
CA ILE A 24 -21.84 21.84 -3.17
C ILE A 24 -20.56 22.56 -2.73
N LEU A 25 -20.63 23.41 -1.70
CA LEU A 25 -19.46 24.16 -1.24
C LEU A 25 -18.41 23.24 -0.60
N GLY A 26 -18.83 22.24 0.16
CA GLY A 26 -17.91 21.24 0.72
C GLY A 26 -17.28 20.36 -0.35
N ALA A 27 -18.08 19.92 -1.34
CA ALA A 27 -17.59 19.16 -2.48
C ALA A 27 -16.55 19.94 -3.31
N LEU A 28 -16.80 21.23 -3.58
CA LEU A 28 -15.84 22.11 -4.24
C LEU A 28 -14.58 22.31 -3.38
N GLY A 29 -14.75 22.50 -2.08
CA GLY A 29 -13.66 22.63 -1.13
C GLY A 29 -12.72 21.43 -1.16
N ILE A 30 -13.24 20.21 -1.10
CA ILE A 30 -12.45 18.97 -1.17
C ILE A 30 -11.81 18.80 -2.55
N THR A 31 -12.58 19.03 -3.62
CA THR A 31 -12.10 18.87 -5.01
C THR A 31 -10.92 19.79 -5.34
N ILE A 32 -10.87 20.98 -4.73
CA ILE A 32 -9.78 21.94 -4.92
C ILE A 32 -8.66 21.71 -3.89
N THR A 33 -9.01 21.49 -2.62
CA THR A 33 -8.01 21.40 -1.53
C THR A 33 -7.18 20.13 -1.63
N VAL A 34 -7.77 18.98 -1.94
CA VAL A 34 -7.05 17.69 -2.00
C VAL A 34 -5.92 17.70 -3.03
N PRO A 35 -6.13 18.05 -4.32
CA PRO A 35 -5.03 18.06 -5.29
C PRO A 35 -3.98 19.12 -4.95
N ILE A 36 -4.37 20.30 -4.46
CA ILE A 36 -3.42 21.35 -4.05
C ILE A 36 -2.57 20.86 -2.89
N PHE A 37 -3.18 20.31 -1.84
CA PHE A 37 -2.46 19.81 -0.68
C PHE A 37 -1.54 18.64 -1.03
N THR A 38 -2.01 17.71 -1.85
CA THR A 38 -1.20 16.58 -2.35
C THR A 38 -0.01 17.07 -3.17
N TYR A 39 -0.21 18.07 -4.02
CA TYR A 39 0.88 18.67 -4.81
C TYR A 39 1.89 19.40 -3.93
N LEU A 40 1.45 20.14 -2.90
CA LEU A 40 2.34 20.80 -1.92
C LEU A 40 3.18 19.78 -1.12
N LEU A 41 2.58 18.66 -0.71
CA LEU A 41 3.31 17.56 -0.06
C LEU A 41 4.33 16.93 -1.01
N ASN A 42 3.96 16.70 -2.28
CA ASN A 42 4.89 16.19 -3.28
C ASN A 42 6.08 17.14 -3.46
N LEU A 43 5.83 18.44 -3.58
CA LEU A 43 6.89 19.47 -3.66
C LEU A 43 7.81 19.47 -2.44
N SER A 44 7.26 19.24 -1.25
CA SER A 44 8.05 19.16 0.00
C SER A 44 9.01 17.96 0.00
N CYS A 45 8.67 16.89 -0.71
CA CYS A 45 9.47 15.67 -0.81
C CYS A 45 10.53 15.74 -1.93
N GLN A 46 10.47 16.73 -2.83
CA GLN A 46 11.43 16.83 -3.93
C GLN A 46 12.79 17.34 -3.43
N PRO A 47 13.91 16.75 -3.91
CA PRO A 47 15.26 17.18 -3.52
C PRO A 47 15.57 18.63 -3.97
N ILE A 48 14.87 19.14 -4.98
CA ILE A 48 15.03 20.51 -5.54
C ILE A 48 14.61 21.60 -4.54
N VAL A 49 13.62 21.30 -3.69
CA VAL A 49 13.03 22.25 -2.72
C VAL A 49 13.58 22.03 -1.30
N GLY A 50 14.21 20.87 -1.03
CA GLY A 50 14.95 20.61 0.20
C GLY A 50 14.10 20.70 1.49
N GLY A 51 12.78 20.49 1.38
CA GLY A 51 11.85 20.50 2.52
C GLY A 51 11.50 21.88 3.10
N LYS A 52 11.89 22.99 2.45
CA LYS A 52 11.54 24.35 2.92
C LYS A 52 10.38 24.93 2.10
N LEU A 53 9.19 24.98 2.70
CA LEU A 53 7.99 25.62 2.15
C LEU A 53 7.99 27.14 2.42
N ASN A 54 9.00 27.85 1.91
CA ASN A 54 8.98 29.31 1.90
C ASN A 54 8.35 29.78 0.58
N SER A 55 7.11 30.27 0.63
CA SER A 55 6.25 30.49 -0.55
C SER A 55 6.91 31.25 -1.70
N PHE A 56 7.84 32.18 -1.44
CA PHE A 56 8.44 33.00 -2.50
C PHE A 56 9.52 32.27 -3.31
N GLU A 57 10.42 31.50 -2.68
CA GLU A 57 11.45 30.73 -3.39
C GLU A 57 10.91 29.45 -4.02
N THR A 58 9.86 28.86 -3.43
CA THR A 58 9.20 27.69 -4.01
C THR A 58 8.54 28.07 -5.35
N ILE A 59 7.86 29.22 -5.43
CA ILE A 59 7.16 29.66 -6.65
C ILE A 59 8.12 29.82 -7.83
N SER A 60 9.33 30.35 -7.61
CA SER A 60 10.31 30.53 -8.69
C SER A 60 10.84 29.22 -9.27
N LYS A 61 10.83 28.13 -8.50
CA LYS A 61 11.32 26.80 -8.94
C LYS A 61 10.24 25.90 -9.53
N ILE A 62 8.97 26.30 -9.46
CA ILE A 62 7.84 25.51 -10.00
C ILE A 62 8.08 25.17 -11.47
N GLN A 63 8.53 26.13 -12.28
CA GLN A 63 8.72 25.89 -13.72
C GLN A 63 9.76 24.81 -14.01
N GLU A 64 10.85 24.77 -13.24
CA GLU A 64 11.90 23.76 -13.35
C GLU A 64 11.36 22.38 -12.94
N VAL A 65 10.60 22.32 -11.86
CA VAL A 65 9.92 21.09 -11.43
C VAL A 65 8.94 20.60 -12.49
N TRP A 66 8.14 21.48 -13.08
CA TRP A 66 7.17 21.12 -14.12
C TRP A 66 7.84 20.58 -15.39
N ASN A 67 8.98 21.17 -15.78
CA ASN A 67 9.74 20.70 -16.93
C ASN A 67 10.38 19.33 -16.71
N GLU A 68 10.82 19.04 -15.49
CA GLU A 68 11.41 17.75 -15.12
C GLU A 68 10.33 16.67 -14.87
N THR A 69 9.16 17.07 -14.37
CA THR A 69 8.06 16.13 -14.18
C THR A 69 7.42 15.77 -15.52
N ARG A 70 7.57 14.50 -15.94
CA ARG A 70 6.78 13.94 -17.04
C ARG A 70 5.31 13.79 -16.61
N LEU A 71 4.55 14.89 -16.66
CA LEU A 71 3.11 14.91 -16.37
C LEU A 71 2.35 13.87 -17.19
N PHE A 72 2.79 13.63 -18.42
CA PHE A 72 2.25 12.63 -19.31
C PHE A 72 3.34 11.59 -19.62
N SER A 73 3.54 10.66 -18.69
CA SER A 73 4.32 9.45 -18.95
C SER A 73 3.43 8.39 -19.59
N HIS A 74 3.93 7.72 -20.64
CA HIS A 74 3.27 6.54 -21.21
C HIS A 74 3.03 5.45 -20.15
N GLU A 75 3.91 5.34 -19.16
CA GLU A 75 3.77 4.40 -18.06
C GLU A 75 2.57 4.75 -17.17
N GLY A 76 2.38 6.04 -16.87
CA GLY A 76 1.25 6.53 -16.08
C GLY A 76 -0.08 6.38 -16.82
N PHE A 77 -0.09 6.67 -18.12
CA PHE A 77 -1.26 6.45 -18.98
C PHE A 77 -1.65 4.97 -19.02
N ASN A 78 -0.68 4.08 -19.22
CA ASN A 78 -0.91 2.63 -19.25
C ASN A 78 -1.48 2.13 -17.92
N LEU A 79 -0.95 2.60 -16.78
CA LEU A 79 -1.47 2.21 -15.46
C LEU A 79 -2.92 2.66 -15.27
N CYS A 80 -3.25 3.90 -15.62
CA CYS A 80 -4.62 4.43 -15.52
C CYS A 80 -5.58 3.66 -16.44
N PHE A 81 -5.14 3.35 -17.66
CA PHE A 81 -5.92 2.61 -18.63
C PHE A 81 -6.15 1.15 -18.20
N CYS A 82 -5.11 0.47 -17.72
CA CYS A 82 -5.21 -0.88 -17.16
C CYS A 82 -6.16 -0.92 -15.95
N TRP A 83 -6.09 0.07 -15.07
CA TRP A 83 -6.99 0.18 -13.93
C TRP A 83 -8.45 0.39 -14.35
N TYR A 84 -8.69 1.26 -15.34
CA TYR A 84 -10.03 1.46 -15.89
C TYR A 84 -10.60 0.19 -16.53
N ILE A 85 -9.80 -0.52 -17.34
CA ILE A 85 -10.20 -1.81 -17.92
C ILE A 85 -10.53 -2.83 -16.82
N TYR A 86 -9.70 -2.90 -15.77
CA TYR A 86 -9.94 -3.76 -14.62
C TYR A 86 -11.28 -3.45 -13.95
N MET A 87 -11.60 -2.16 -13.71
CA MET A 87 -12.89 -1.75 -13.16
C MET A 87 -14.07 -2.15 -14.05
N VAL A 88 -13.94 -1.99 -15.37
CA VAL A 88 -14.98 -2.43 -16.33
C VAL A 88 -15.17 -3.95 -16.29
N ILE A 89 -14.08 -4.72 -16.21
CA ILE A 89 -14.14 -6.18 -16.07
C ILE A 89 -14.86 -6.57 -14.77
N CYS A 90 -14.48 -5.96 -13.64
CA CYS A 90 -15.13 -6.21 -12.34
C CYS A 90 -16.62 -5.84 -12.35
N ALA A 91 -17.00 -4.76 -13.04
CA ALA A 91 -18.40 -4.36 -13.17
C ALA A 91 -19.22 -5.33 -14.04
N ARG A 92 -18.60 -5.99 -15.03
CA ARG A 92 -19.27 -6.91 -15.95
C ARG A 92 -19.34 -8.34 -15.45
N PHE A 93 -18.24 -8.86 -14.92
CA PHE A 93 -18.12 -10.24 -14.45
C PHE A 93 -18.41 -10.40 -12.96
N GLY A 94 -18.62 -9.29 -12.25
CA GLY A 94 -18.83 -9.26 -10.82
C GLY A 94 -17.52 -9.42 -10.04
N GLN A 95 -17.53 -8.90 -8.81
CA GLN A 95 -16.40 -8.96 -7.88
C GLN A 95 -16.27 -10.33 -7.17
N TRP A 96 -16.72 -11.42 -7.81
CA TRP A 96 -16.77 -12.77 -7.23
C TRP A 96 -15.50 -13.23 -6.49
N PRO A 97 -14.27 -13.02 -6.99
CA PRO A 97 -13.08 -13.40 -6.22
C PRO A 97 -12.92 -12.57 -4.93
N PHE A 98 -13.34 -11.30 -4.91
CA PHE A 98 -13.29 -10.46 -3.71
C PHE A 98 -14.36 -10.86 -2.69
N LEU A 99 -15.55 -11.21 -3.15
CA LEU A 99 -16.62 -11.73 -2.30
C LEU A 99 -16.21 -13.08 -1.70
N TYR A 100 -15.60 -13.96 -2.49
CA TYR A 100 -15.09 -15.23 -1.99
C TYR A 100 -14.06 -15.06 -0.86
N VAL A 101 -13.14 -14.09 -1.01
CA VAL A 101 -12.16 -13.76 0.04
C VAL A 101 -12.82 -13.22 1.30
N ILE A 102 -13.90 -12.44 1.17
CA ILE A 102 -14.66 -11.94 2.33
C ILE A 102 -15.41 -13.08 3.02
N ASP A 103 -16.09 -13.93 2.25
CA ASP A 103 -16.87 -15.06 2.76
C ASP A 103 -15.97 -16.10 3.46
N HIS A 104 -14.71 -16.25 3.03
CA HIS A 104 -13.73 -17.18 3.59
C HIS A 104 -12.58 -16.48 4.35
N TYR A 105 -12.77 -15.22 4.76
CA TYR A 105 -11.70 -14.43 5.38
C TYR A 105 -11.12 -15.11 6.64
N PHE A 106 -11.98 -15.75 7.43
CA PHE A 106 -11.57 -16.50 8.62
C PHE A 106 -10.64 -17.68 8.28
N GLU A 107 -10.94 -18.42 7.20
CA GLU A 107 -10.11 -19.54 6.75
C GLU A 107 -8.76 -19.07 6.23
N ILE A 108 -8.72 -17.91 5.55
CA ILE A 108 -7.48 -17.31 5.05
C ILE A 108 -6.59 -16.88 6.22
N ILE A 109 -7.15 -16.26 7.26
CA ILE A 109 -6.39 -15.92 8.48
C ILE A 109 -5.84 -17.21 9.12
N ALA A 110 -6.70 -18.20 9.37
CA ALA A 110 -6.30 -19.45 10.01
C ALA A 110 -5.18 -20.15 9.22
N THR A 111 -5.32 -20.22 7.89
CA THR A 111 -4.31 -20.81 7.00
C THR A 111 -3.00 -20.01 7.03
N SER A 112 -3.05 -18.69 7.05
CA SER A 112 -1.84 -17.85 7.15
C SER A 112 -1.10 -18.04 8.48
N LEU A 113 -1.84 -18.16 9.60
CA LEU A 113 -1.25 -18.46 10.92
C LEU A 113 -0.59 -19.83 10.93
N ILE A 114 -1.28 -20.84 10.40
CA ILE A 114 -0.75 -22.21 10.27
C ILE A 114 0.51 -22.19 9.40
N MET A 115 0.48 -21.53 8.24
CA MET A 115 1.65 -21.44 7.35
C MET A 115 2.83 -20.72 8.00
N SER A 116 2.58 -19.67 8.78
CA SER A 116 3.63 -18.97 9.53
C SER A 116 4.28 -19.87 10.58
N ILE A 117 3.47 -20.60 11.37
CA ILE A 117 3.96 -21.55 12.37
C ILE A 117 4.73 -22.71 11.70
N LEU A 118 4.22 -23.22 10.58
CA LEU A 118 4.89 -24.28 9.81
C LEU A 118 6.23 -23.80 9.25
N GLN A 119 6.31 -22.59 8.71
CA GLN A 119 7.56 -22.01 8.21
C GLN A 119 8.56 -21.77 9.34
N ALA A 120 8.13 -21.21 10.47
CA ALA A 120 8.98 -21.03 11.64
C ALA A 120 9.54 -22.38 12.14
N THR A 121 8.69 -23.39 12.23
CA THR A 121 9.06 -24.76 12.61
C THR A 121 9.99 -25.40 11.59
N TYR A 122 9.74 -25.20 10.29
CA TYR A 122 10.60 -25.69 9.22
C TYR A 122 12.00 -25.06 9.28
N CYS A 123 12.09 -23.74 9.49
CA CYS A 123 13.36 -23.04 9.66
C CYS A 123 14.12 -23.53 10.89
N TYR A 124 13.42 -23.70 12.02
CA TYR A 124 14.01 -24.23 13.24
C TYR A 124 14.57 -25.65 13.04
N TRP A 125 13.80 -26.53 12.41
CA TRP A 125 14.23 -27.90 12.12
C TRP A 125 15.38 -27.96 11.10
N SER A 126 15.30 -27.15 10.04
CA SER A 126 16.35 -27.02 9.02
C SER A 126 17.68 -26.48 9.59
N SER A 127 17.62 -25.74 10.70
CA SER A 127 18.82 -25.23 11.38
C SER A 127 19.70 -26.31 12.01
N PHE A 128 19.19 -27.53 12.21
CA PHE A 128 20.02 -28.64 12.74
C PHE A 128 20.88 -29.31 11.66
N ARG A 129 20.72 -28.92 10.39
CA ARG A 129 21.55 -29.43 9.30
C ARG A 129 22.97 -28.86 9.38
N THR A 130 23.96 -29.70 9.12
CA THR A 130 25.40 -29.38 9.23
C THR A 130 25.81 -28.24 8.29
N GLY A 131 26.69 -27.34 8.76
CA GLY A 131 27.31 -26.29 7.93
C GLY A 131 26.78 -24.87 8.11
N LYS A 132 25.94 -24.61 9.13
CA LYS A 132 25.36 -23.27 9.40
C LYS A 132 25.96 -22.63 10.66
N LEU A 133 26.21 -21.32 10.60
CA LEU A 133 26.71 -20.56 11.75
C LEU A 133 25.53 -20.15 12.64
N LEU A 134 25.64 -20.49 13.93
CA LEU A 134 24.60 -20.22 14.92
C LEU A 134 24.56 -18.74 15.30
N ALA A 135 23.36 -18.30 15.62
CA ALA A 135 23.11 -17.07 16.34
C ALA A 135 23.73 -17.08 17.72
N LEU A 136 24.44 -15.99 18.04
CA LEU A 136 24.89 -15.73 19.40
C LEU A 136 23.68 -15.71 20.37
N GLY A 137 22.50 -15.29 19.88
CA GLY A 137 21.23 -15.34 20.62
C GLY A 137 20.37 -16.58 20.40
N GLY A 138 20.77 -17.55 19.55
CA GLY A 138 19.99 -18.76 19.23
C GLY A 138 20.64 -20.06 19.70
N ASN A 139 21.48 -19.97 20.74
CA ASN A 139 22.05 -21.10 21.47
C ASN A 139 21.86 -20.86 22.97
N SER A 140 20.62 -20.53 23.37
CA SER A 140 20.28 -20.19 24.76
C SER A 140 20.04 -21.43 25.64
N GLY A 141 19.81 -22.59 25.02
CA GLY A 141 19.45 -23.83 25.70
C GLY A 141 17.96 -23.94 26.04
N ASN A 142 17.16 -22.88 25.83
CA ASN A 142 15.71 -22.93 25.93
C ASN A 142 15.09 -23.12 24.55
N PHE A 143 14.47 -24.28 24.34
CA PHE A 143 13.82 -24.65 23.07
C PHE A 143 12.84 -23.60 22.55
N LEU A 144 11.96 -23.07 23.42
CA LEU A 144 10.91 -22.14 23.01
C LEU A 144 11.52 -20.80 22.56
N TYR A 145 12.56 -20.35 23.25
CA TYR A 145 13.27 -19.12 22.92
C TYR A 145 14.06 -19.25 21.61
N ASP A 146 14.78 -20.36 21.42
CA ASP A 146 15.57 -20.62 20.21
C ASP A 146 14.68 -20.88 18.98
N TRP A 147 13.47 -21.42 19.18
CA TRP A 147 12.43 -21.53 18.14
C TRP A 147 11.89 -20.16 17.72
N PHE A 148 11.67 -19.24 18.67
CA PHE A 148 11.14 -17.91 18.38
C PHE A 148 12.17 -16.98 17.73
N ILE A 149 13.41 -16.94 18.23
CA ILE A 149 14.46 -16.04 17.70
C ILE A 149 15.12 -16.54 16.42
N ASN A 150 14.98 -17.83 16.11
CA ASN A 150 15.69 -18.55 15.06
C ASN A 150 17.19 -18.72 15.35
N ARG A 151 17.70 -19.91 15.06
CA ARG A 151 19.07 -20.34 15.38
C ARG A 151 20.07 -19.95 14.30
N GLU A 152 19.62 -19.72 13.07
CA GLU A 152 20.50 -19.37 11.95
C GLU A 152 20.80 -17.86 11.92
N GLN A 153 22.08 -17.49 11.81
CA GLN A 153 22.44 -16.09 11.52
C GLN A 153 22.64 -15.86 10.03
N LYS A 154 22.18 -14.69 9.59
CA LYS A 154 22.76 -14.07 8.40
C LYS A 154 24.18 -13.63 8.75
N LYS A 155 25.18 -14.22 8.09
CA LYS A 155 26.61 -13.91 8.30
C LYS A 155 26.84 -12.39 8.30
N LYS A 156 27.37 -11.83 9.39
CA LYS A 156 27.91 -10.46 9.37
C LYS A 156 29.14 -10.45 8.46
N LYS A 157 29.26 -9.41 7.62
CA LYS A 157 30.46 -9.17 6.80
C LYS A 157 31.72 -9.17 7.67
N PRO A 158 32.87 -9.63 7.15
CA PRO A 158 34.11 -9.72 7.91
C PRO A 158 34.49 -8.35 8.51
N SER A 159 34.67 -8.30 9.83
CA SER A 159 35.07 -7.14 10.62
C SER A 159 36.54 -6.75 10.44
N TYR A 160 37.10 -6.92 9.25
CA TYR A 160 38.47 -6.55 8.88
C TYR A 160 38.65 -5.04 8.63
N GLN A 161 37.72 -4.19 9.08
CA GLN A 161 37.73 -2.74 8.83
C GLN A 161 37.68 -1.89 10.12
N LEU A 162 37.79 -2.47 11.32
CA LEU A 162 37.68 -1.72 12.59
C LEU A 162 38.92 -1.83 13.50
N LYS A 163 40.07 -2.22 12.96
CA LYS A 163 41.35 -2.11 13.68
C LYS A 163 42.44 -1.66 12.70
N GLY A 164 42.52 -0.34 12.53
CA GLY A 164 43.42 0.29 11.57
C GLY A 164 43.34 1.82 11.62
N HIS A 165 43.39 2.38 12.83
CA HIS A 165 43.96 3.68 13.15
C HIS A 165 44.25 3.71 14.65
#